data_AF-A0A554FU45-F1
#
_entry.id   AF-A0A554FU45-F1
#
_cell.length_a   1.000
_cell.length_b   1.000
_cell.length_c   1.000
_cell.angle_alpha   90.00
_cell.angle_beta   90.00
_cell.angle_gamma   90.00
#
_symmetry.space_group_name_H-M   'P 1'
#
loop_
_entity.id
_entity.type
_entity.pdbx_description
1 polymer ?
#
loop_
_entity_poly.entity_id
_entity_poly.type
_entity_poly.pdbx_seq_one_letter_code
_entity_poly.pdbx_strand_id
1 'polypeptide(L)'
;MNEGSREGVYYELTFIVEDGWRVFIENGELMVEAPADGTDFVGEIWRIARYIAYSDFVSIERRDEGEEYVIQSRSNRGLEFRVTFRRRS
;
A
#
# COMPACT_ATOMS: atom_id res chain seq x y z
N MET A 1 4.26 -14.99 -5.56
CA MET A 1 3.13 -14.29 -4.92
C MET A 1 1.97 -15.27 -4.93
N ASN A 2 1.49 -15.70 -3.75
CA ASN A 2 0.25 -16.47 -3.69
C ASN A 2 -0.90 -15.51 -4.01
N GLU A 3 -1.68 -15.79 -5.06
CA GLU A 3 -2.76 -14.90 -5.51
C GLU A 3 -3.77 -14.59 -4.40
N GLY A 4 -3.99 -15.52 -3.47
CA GLY A 4 -4.88 -15.34 -2.33
C GLY A 4 -4.44 -14.25 -1.33
N SER A 5 -3.14 -14.01 -1.16
CA SER A 5 -2.66 -12.95 -0.25
C SER A 5 -2.89 -11.55 -0.84
N ARG A 6 -2.81 -11.41 -2.16
CA ARG A 6 -2.98 -10.12 -2.84
C ARG A 6 -4.44 -9.68 -2.91
N GLU A 7 -5.36 -10.60 -3.20
CA GLU A 7 -6.79 -10.29 -3.23
C GLU A 7 -7.31 -9.90 -1.84
N GLY A 8 -6.86 -10.58 -0.78
CA GLY A 8 -7.20 -10.20 0.60
C GLY A 8 -6.77 -8.77 0.93
N VAL A 9 -5.51 -8.43 0.64
CA VAL A 9 -4.98 -7.07 0.87
C VAL A 9 -5.72 -6.04 0.00
N TYR A 10 -6.10 -6.37 -1.23
CA TYR A 10 -6.90 -5.47 -2.07
C TYR A 10 -8.25 -5.12 -1.41
N TYR A 11 -8.97 -6.11 -0.89
CA TYR A 11 -10.25 -5.87 -0.22
C TYR A 11 -10.09 -5.08 1.08
N GLU A 12 -9.07 -5.38 1.88
CA GLU A 12 -8.76 -4.63 3.10
C GLU A 12 -8.43 -3.17 2.80
N LEU A 13 -7.54 -2.91 1.83
CA LEU A 13 -7.18 -1.56 1.42
C LEU A 13 -8.40 -0.77 0.96
N THR A 14 -9.27 -1.37 0.13
CA THR A 14 -10.50 -0.73 -0.37
C THR A 14 -11.42 -0.29 0.77
N PHE A 15 -11.38 -0.95 1.92
CA PHE A 15 -12.21 -0.61 3.07
C PHE A 15 -11.57 0.45 4.00
N ILE A 16 -10.24 0.52 4.07
CA ILE A 16 -9.54 1.35 5.07
C ILE A 16 -8.96 2.65 4.51
N VAL A 17 -8.79 2.79 3.19
CA VAL A 17 -8.31 4.05 2.59
C VAL A 17 -9.37 5.15 2.76
N GLU A 18 -8.93 6.40 2.86
CA GLU A 18 -9.85 7.53 2.97
C GLU A 18 -10.66 7.76 1.69
N ASP A 19 -11.79 8.47 1.83
CA ASP A 19 -12.60 8.89 0.70
C ASP A 19 -11.76 9.65 -0.34
N GLY A 20 -11.93 9.28 -1.61
CA GLY A 20 -11.20 9.88 -2.73
C GLY A 20 -9.84 9.24 -3.03
N TRP A 21 -9.36 8.32 -2.19
CA TRP A 21 -8.24 7.45 -2.55
C TRP A 21 -8.71 6.33 -3.49
N ARG A 22 -7.82 5.82 -4.33
CA ARG A 22 -8.13 4.74 -5.28
C ARG A 22 -7.22 3.55 -5.06
N VAL A 23 -7.79 2.35 -4.99
CA VAL A 23 -7.06 1.08 -4.91
C VAL A 23 -7.26 0.31 -6.20
N PHE A 24 -6.17 -0.12 -6.85
CA PHE A 24 -6.23 -0.84 -8.13
C PHE A 24 -4.97 -1.68 -8.35
N ILE A 25 -4.98 -2.50 -9.41
CA ILE A 25 -3.82 -3.30 -9.82
C ILE A 25 -3.28 -2.72 -11.12
N GLU A 26 -1.99 -2.42 -11.17
CA GLU A 26 -1.27 -1.90 -12.34
C GLU A 26 -0.03 -2.75 -12.57
N ASN A 27 0.14 -3.30 -13.78
CA ASN A 27 1.29 -4.17 -14.13
C ASN A 27 1.53 -5.33 -13.15
N GLY A 28 0.47 -5.82 -12.51
CA GLY A 28 0.53 -6.90 -11.51
C GLY A 28 0.89 -6.44 -10.09
N GLU A 29 1.15 -5.15 -9.88
CA GLU A 29 1.41 -4.53 -8.57
C GLU A 29 0.13 -3.91 -7.99
N LEU A 30 -0.01 -3.97 -6.66
CA LEU A 30 -1.13 -3.37 -5.94
C LEU A 30 -0.82 -1.89 -5.67
N MET A 31 -1.66 -1.02 -6.20
CA MET A 31 -1.48 0.43 -6.21
C MET A 31 -2.53 1.12 -5.34
N VAL A 32 -2.09 2.19 -4.68
CA VAL A 32 -2.94 3.11 -3.92
C VAL A 32 -2.62 4.54 -4.37
N GLU A 33 -3.62 5.25 -4.89
CA GLU A 33 -3.51 6.65 -5.32
C GLU A 33 -4.25 7.58 -4.37
N ALA A 34 -3.52 8.50 -3.75
CA ALA A 34 -4.10 9.59 -2.98
C ALA A 34 -4.50 10.77 -3.90
N PRO A 35 -5.55 11.54 -3.54
CA PRO A 35 -5.84 12.82 -4.21
C PRO A 35 -4.63 13.78 -4.16
N ALA A 36 -4.54 14.67 -5.15
CA ALA A 36 -3.51 15.71 -5.20
C ALA A 36 -3.69 16.72 -4.04
N ASP A 37 -4.95 16.97 -3.67
CA ASP A 37 -5.42 17.81 -2.59
C ASP A 37 -5.92 16.97 -1.42
N GLY A 38 -5.44 17.24 -0.22
CA GLY A 38 -5.83 16.47 0.97
C GLY A 38 -4.74 16.45 2.04
N THR A 39 -5.14 16.14 3.27
CA THR A 39 -4.27 16.12 4.45
C THR A 39 -3.37 14.89 4.53
N ASP A 40 -2.26 15.06 5.25
CA ASP A 40 -1.20 14.12 5.67
C ASP A 40 -1.09 12.75 4.93
N PHE A 41 -0.65 12.81 3.66
CA PHE A 41 -0.36 11.61 2.85
C PHE A 41 0.58 10.62 3.56
N VAL A 42 1.62 11.12 4.23
CA VAL A 42 2.62 10.27 4.89
C VAL A 42 2.02 9.62 6.15
N GLY A 43 1.26 10.37 6.95
CA GLY A 43 0.55 9.84 8.11
C GLY A 43 -0.41 8.71 7.74
N GLU A 44 -1.14 8.87 6.65
CA GLU A 44 -2.08 7.84 6.16
C GLU A 44 -1.37 6.57 5.70
N ILE A 45 -0.23 6.69 5.01
CA ILE A 45 0.61 5.53 4.67
C ILE A 45 1.02 4.79 5.95
N TRP A 46 1.48 5.50 6.99
CA TRP A 46 1.85 4.88 8.27
C TRP A 46 0.68 4.26 9.03
N ARG A 47 -0.53 4.82 8.90
CA ARG A 47 -1.76 4.24 9.47
C ARG A 47 -2.12 2.94 8.77
N ILE A 48 -2.15 2.95 7.44
CA ILE A 48 -2.45 1.78 6.60
C ILE A 48 -1.41 0.68 6.79
N ALA A 49 -0.12 1.04 6.78
CA ALA A 49 1.00 0.13 7.01
C ALA A 49 0.84 -0.66 8.30
N ARG A 50 0.47 0.03 9.39
CA ARG A 50 0.20 -0.63 10.68
C ARG A 50 -0.94 -1.62 10.56
N TYR A 51 -2.02 -1.27 9.86
CA TYR A 51 -3.20 -2.11 9.72
C TYR A 51 -2.94 -3.40 8.91
N ILE A 52 -2.34 -3.29 7.72
CA ILE A 52 -2.20 -4.42 6.79
C ILE A 52 -1.03 -5.36 7.13
N ALA A 53 -0.17 -4.99 8.08
CA ALA A 53 1.08 -5.71 8.33
C ALA A 53 1.23 -6.26 9.76
N TYR A 54 0.12 -6.40 10.49
CA TYR A 54 0.07 -6.63 11.95
C TYR A 54 0.79 -7.88 12.52
N SER A 55 1.46 -8.73 11.73
CA SER A 55 2.31 -9.82 12.26
C SER A 55 3.70 -9.98 11.62
N ASP A 56 3.94 -9.48 10.41
CA ASP A 56 5.14 -9.78 9.60
C ASP A 56 5.67 -8.55 8.84
N PHE A 57 5.63 -7.38 9.48
CA PHE A 57 6.07 -6.11 8.91
C PHE A 57 7.56 -6.11 8.53
N VAL A 58 7.90 -5.71 7.30
CA VAL A 58 9.29 -5.77 6.80
C VAL A 58 9.89 -4.40 6.46
N SER A 59 9.24 -3.57 5.62
CA SER A 59 9.78 -2.24 5.29
C SER A 59 8.75 -1.28 4.70
N ILE A 60 8.98 0.02 4.92
CA ILE A 60 8.40 1.13 4.13
C ILE A 60 9.58 1.86 3.48
N GLU A 61 9.60 1.90 2.15
CA GLU A 61 10.63 2.57 1.37
C GLU A 61 10.04 3.77 0.64
N ARG A 62 10.67 4.93 0.79
CA ARG A 62 10.38 6.10 -0.05
C ARG A 62 11.24 6.00 -1.31
N ARG A 63 10.65 6.20 -2.50
CA ARG A 63 11.40 6.26 -3.76
C ARG A 63 11.56 7.72 -4.16
N ASP A 64 12.81 8.18 -4.20
CA ASP A 64 13.21 9.60 -4.17
C ASP A 64 12.84 10.46 -5.40
N GLU A 65 12.15 9.92 -6.41
CA GLU A 65 11.74 10.68 -7.60
C GLU A 65 10.24 11.06 -7.63
N GLY A 66 9.45 10.60 -6.67
CA GLY A 66 8.03 10.95 -6.56
C GLY A 66 7.55 10.99 -5.11
N GLU A 67 6.34 11.49 -4.86
CA GLU A 67 5.61 11.20 -3.62
C GLU A 67 5.16 9.72 -3.64
N GLU A 68 6.11 8.80 -3.79
CA GLU A 68 5.90 7.35 -3.89
C GLU A 68 6.47 6.64 -2.66
N TYR A 69 5.64 5.79 -2.04
CA TYR A 69 6.03 4.93 -0.92
C TYR A 69 5.69 3.49 -1.25
N VAL A 70 6.59 2.57 -0.94
CA VAL A 70 6.38 1.14 -1.13
C VAL A 70 6.38 0.44 0.21
N ILE A 71 5.27 -0.21 0.53
CA ILE A 71 5.16 -1.12 1.67
C ILE A 71 5.41 -2.53 1.17
N GLN A 72 6.36 -3.22 1.80
CA GLN A 72 6.60 -4.64 1.55
C GLN A 72 6.36 -5.45 2.82
N SER A 73 5.60 -6.53 2.68
CA SER A 73 5.46 -7.56 3.71
C SER A 73 6.16 -8.84 3.25
N ARG A 74 6.94 -9.46 4.13
CA ARG A 74 7.53 -10.79 3.90
C ARG A 74 7.23 -11.66 5.10
N SER A 75 6.79 -12.87 4.83
CA SER A 75 6.75 -13.94 5.82
C SER A 75 8.03 -14.76 5.77
N ASN A 76 8.17 -15.70 6.71
CA ASN A 76 9.24 -16.72 6.71
C ASN A 76 9.33 -17.55 5.40
N ARG A 77 8.31 -17.47 4.54
CA ARG A 77 8.22 -18.17 3.25
C ARG A 77 8.54 -17.27 2.04
N GLY A 78 8.87 -15.99 2.25
CA GLY A 78 9.22 -15.03 1.20
C GLY A 78 8.28 -13.81 1.15
N LEU A 79 8.30 -13.09 0.02
CA LEU A 79 7.45 -11.92 -0.18
C LEU A 79 5.97 -12.31 -0.16
N GLU A 80 5.21 -11.69 0.75
CA GLU A 80 3.79 -11.92 0.92
C GLU A 80 2.97 -10.94 0.09
N PHE A 81 3.27 -9.64 0.21
CA PHE A 81 2.68 -8.60 -0.65
C PHE A 81 3.59 -7.37 -0.80
N ARG A 82 3.29 -6.57 -1.82
CA ARG A 82 3.86 -5.24 -2.08
C ARG A 82 2.72 -4.29 -2.41
N VAL A 83 2.71 -3.11 -1.78
CA VAL A 83 1.75 -2.03 -2.06
C VAL A 83 2.53 -0.76 -2.38
N THR A 84 2.21 -0.12 -3.49
CA THR A 84 2.80 1.16 -3.90
C THR A 84 1.78 2.28 -3.72
N PHE A 85 2.13 3.29 -2.94
CA PHE A 85 1.34 4.48 -2.67
C PHE A 85 1.91 5.63 -3.49
N ARG A 86 1.07 6.37 -4.21
CA ARG A 86 1.48 7.58 -4.93
C ARG A 86 0.43 8.68 -4.82
N ARG A 87 0.83 9.93 -4.99
CA ARG A 87 -0.12 11.03 -5.24
C ARG A 87 -0.50 11.10 -6.71
N ARG A 88 -1.76 11.49 -6.98
CA ARG A 88 -2.20 11.88 -8.32
C ARG A 88 -1.47 13.18 -8.72
N SER A 89 -0.91 13.19 -9.93
CA SER A 89 -0.31 14.38 -10.56
C SER A 89 -1.36 15.43 -10.91
#